data_AF-A0A6B3FDI3-F1
#
_entry.id   AF-A0A6B3FDI3-F1
#
_cell.length_a   1.000
_cell.length_b   1.000
_cell.length_c   1.000
_cell.angle_alpha   90.00
_cell.angle_beta   90.00
_cell.angle_gamma   90.00
#
_symmetry.space_group_name_H-M   'P 1'
#
loop_
_entity.id
_entity.type
_entity.pdbx_description
1 polymer ?
#
loop_
_entity_poly.entity_id
_entity_poly.type
_entity_poly.pdbx_seq_one_letter_code
_entity_poly.pdbx_strand_id
1 'polypeptide(L)'
;MTISTHSTGTSGPAAAEADAAGLPWIEDAGKVAPQDARELSRLFFDQLAVLEEGTHAYQYARNTLIEMNQSLVRFAARRFRNRGNGDMEDILQVGTIGLIKAIDRFDLTREAEFTSFAIPYIVGE
;
A
#
# COMPACT_ATOMS: atom_id res chain seq x y z
N MET A 1 10.48 12.78 8.53
CA MET A 1 9.96 12.36 7.22
C MET A 1 10.54 13.31 6.19
N THR A 2 11.52 12.87 5.41
CA THR A 2 12.10 13.70 4.35
C THR A 2 11.23 13.52 3.13
N ILE A 3 10.28 14.43 2.94
CA ILE A 3 9.52 14.54 1.69
C ILE A 3 10.42 15.37 0.78
N SER A 4 11.29 14.71 0.03
CA SER A 4 12.27 15.39 -0.82
C SER A 4 11.61 15.85 -2.11
N THR A 5 11.20 17.13 -2.17
CA THR A 5 10.88 17.83 -3.42
C THR A 5 12.16 18.37 -4.07
N HIS A 6 13.13 17.51 -4.40
CA HIS A 6 14.31 17.95 -5.13
C HIS A 6 14.74 16.97 -6.23
N SER A 7 14.68 17.47 -7.46
CA SER A 7 15.41 16.96 -8.62
C SER A 7 16.91 16.97 -8.37
N THR A 8 17.55 15.81 -8.41
CA THR A 8 18.65 15.41 -9.32
C THR A 8 19.46 14.27 -8.72
N GLY A 9 19.59 13.17 -9.47
CA GLY A 9 20.62 12.15 -9.24
C GLY A 9 20.12 10.72 -9.41
N THR A 10 20.14 10.24 -10.65
CA THR A 10 19.94 8.82 -11.02
C THR A 10 18.58 8.23 -10.62
N SER A 11 17.51 8.98 -10.89
CA SER A 11 16.15 8.46 -10.96
C SER A 11 16.09 7.36 -12.02
N GLY A 12 15.94 6.10 -11.61
CA GLY A 12 15.60 5.03 -12.54
C GLY A 12 14.29 5.35 -13.29
N PRO A 13 13.96 4.65 -14.38
CA PRO A 13 12.81 4.98 -15.24
C PRO A 13 11.50 5.16 -14.44
N ALA A 14 11.30 4.37 -13.39
CA ALA A 14 10.12 4.45 -12.52
C ALA A 14 9.96 5.79 -11.76
N ALA A 15 11.07 6.45 -11.39
CA ALA A 15 11.01 7.71 -10.64
C ALA A 15 10.64 8.90 -11.55
N ALA A 16 11.05 8.88 -12.82
CA ALA A 16 10.64 9.90 -13.79
C ALA A 16 9.16 9.78 -14.17
N GLU A 17 8.63 8.56 -14.21
CA GLU A 17 7.21 8.30 -14.54
C GLU A 17 6.28 8.56 -13.36
N ALA A 18 6.73 8.32 -12.12
CA ALA A 18 6.00 8.70 -10.92
C ALA A 18 5.84 10.23 -10.82
N ASP A 19 6.89 10.99 -11.15
CA ASP A 19 6.84 12.45 -11.27
C ASP A 19 5.83 12.89 -12.34
N ALA A 20 5.80 12.22 -13.50
CA ALA A 20 4.85 12.50 -14.57
C ALA A 20 3.39 12.19 -14.18
N ALA A 21 3.18 11.21 -13.31
CA ALA A 21 1.88 10.87 -12.73
C ALA A 21 1.46 11.80 -11.57
N GLY A 22 2.30 12.76 -11.17
CA GLY A 22 2.03 13.63 -10.02
C GLY A 22 2.04 12.91 -8.68
N LEU A 23 2.66 11.73 -8.61
CA LEU A 23 2.81 10.96 -7.39
C LEU A 23 4.05 11.43 -6.62
N PRO A 24 3.95 11.67 -5.31
CA PRO A 24 5.12 11.98 -4.50
C PRO A 24 6.04 10.75 -4.46
N TRP A 25 7.32 10.96 -4.74
CA TRP A 25 8.31 9.92 -4.55
C TRP A 25 8.52 9.63 -3.06
N ILE A 26 8.26 8.40 -2.64
CA ILE A 26 8.48 7.91 -1.27
C ILE A 26 9.71 7.00 -1.26
N GLU A 27 10.80 7.46 -0.63
CA GLU A 27 12.04 6.66 -0.49
C GLU A 27 11.88 5.47 0.45
N ASP A 28 11.07 5.59 1.50
CA ASP A 28 10.83 4.54 2.50
C ASP A 28 9.38 4.57 2.97
N ALA A 29 8.52 3.85 2.25
CA ALA A 29 7.09 3.82 2.51
C ALA A 29 6.73 3.15 3.85
N GLY A 30 7.62 2.29 4.37
CA GLY A 30 7.46 1.61 5.65
C GLY A 30 7.72 2.50 6.88
N LYS A 31 8.32 3.69 6.70
CA LYS A 31 8.65 4.63 7.79
C LYS A 31 7.78 5.89 7.82
N VAL A 32 6.69 5.91 7.07
CA VAL A 32 5.74 7.03 7.05
C VAL A 32 5.02 7.12 8.40
N ALA A 33 4.90 8.34 8.95
CA ALA A 33 4.18 8.54 10.20
C ALA A 33 2.68 8.26 10.02
N PRO A 34 1.94 7.80 11.04
CA PRO A 34 0.56 7.33 10.87
C PRO A 34 -0.42 8.35 10.29
N GLN A 35 -0.22 9.65 10.57
CA GLN A 35 -1.06 10.73 10.02
C GLN A 35 -0.76 10.95 8.54
N ASP A 36 0.53 11.09 8.20
CA ASP A 36 1.00 11.23 6.81
C ASP A 36 0.64 10.00 5.96
N ALA A 37 0.60 8.80 6.57
CA ALA A 37 0.25 7.57 5.89
C ALA A 37 -1.19 7.56 5.39
N ARG A 38 -2.14 8.17 6.10
CA ARG A 38 -3.54 8.25 5.67
C ARG A 38 -3.71 9.17 4.47
N GLU A 39 -3.11 10.35 4.55
CA GLU A 39 -3.17 11.35 3.47
C GLU A 39 -2.48 10.83 2.21
N LEU A 40 -1.29 10.24 2.35
CA LEU A 40 -0.60 9.59 1.23
C LEU A 40 -1.41 8.42 0.69
N SER A 41 -1.97 7.55 1.52
CA SER A 41 -2.78 6.42 1.03
C SER A 41 -3.94 6.91 0.16
N ARG A 42 -4.62 7.98 0.58
CA ARG A 42 -5.70 8.59 -0.20
C ARG A 42 -5.22 9.07 -1.58
N LEU A 43 -4.13 9.83 -1.61
CA LEU A 43 -3.54 10.31 -2.87
C LEU A 43 -3.17 9.16 -3.81
N PHE A 44 -2.52 8.12 -3.28
CA PHE A 44 -2.08 6.98 -4.07
C PHE A 44 -3.26 6.15 -4.61
N PHE A 45 -4.32 5.97 -3.84
CA PHE A 45 -5.52 5.30 -4.33
C PHE A 45 -6.29 6.13 -5.37
N ASP A 46 -6.40 7.46 -5.19
CA ASP A 46 -7.01 8.34 -6.18
C ASP A 46 -6.27 8.25 -7.54
N GLN A 47 -4.94 8.14 -7.50
CA GLN A 47 -4.13 7.90 -8.70
C GLN A 47 -4.32 6.49 -9.27
N LEU A 48 -4.35 5.45 -8.42
CA LEU A 48 -4.56 4.07 -8.86
C LEU A 48 -5.89 3.90 -9.64
N ALA A 49 -6.90 4.70 -9.32
CA ALA A 49 -8.20 4.70 -10.01
C ALA A 49 -8.16 5.27 -11.44
N VAL A 50 -7.16 6.10 -11.78
CA VAL A 50 -7.06 6.76 -13.10
C VAL A 50 -5.88 6.25 -13.93
N LEU A 51 -4.88 5.64 -13.29
CA LEU A 51 -3.72 5.07 -13.95
C LEU A 51 -4.08 3.80 -14.73
N GLU A 52 -3.49 3.64 -15.91
CA GLU A 52 -3.66 2.43 -16.71
C GLU A 52 -2.91 1.25 -16.10
N GLU A 53 -3.60 0.12 -15.90
CA GLU A 53 -3.01 -1.10 -15.38
C GLU A 53 -1.88 -1.61 -16.29
N GLY A 54 -0.78 -2.04 -15.68
CA GLY A 54 0.42 -2.51 -16.38
C GLY A 54 1.47 -1.42 -16.62
N THR A 55 1.12 -0.14 -16.48
CA THR A 55 2.11 0.95 -16.51
C THR A 55 3.01 0.91 -15.27
N HIS A 56 4.22 1.45 -15.41
CA HIS A 56 5.14 1.61 -14.28
C HIS A 56 4.56 2.50 -13.18
N ALA A 57 3.85 3.57 -13.53
CA ALA A 57 3.18 4.44 -12.56
C ALA A 57 2.11 3.69 -11.76
N TYR A 58 1.30 2.84 -12.42
CA TYR A 58 0.33 1.99 -11.74
C TYR A 58 1.02 1.03 -10.77
N GLN A 59 2.08 0.36 -11.22
CA GLN A 59 2.85 -0.56 -10.38
C GLN A 59 3.50 0.15 -9.20
N TYR A 60 4.04 1.35 -9.41
CA TYR A 60 4.61 2.18 -8.34
C TYR A 60 3.55 2.50 -7.30
N ALA A 61 2.40 3.04 -7.72
CA ALA A 61 1.34 3.42 -6.80
C ALA A 61 0.86 2.25 -5.94
N ARG A 62 0.62 1.11 -6.60
CA ARG A 62 0.19 -0.12 -5.96
C ARG A 62 1.23 -0.66 -4.98
N ASN A 63 2.51 -0.69 -5.36
CA ASN A 63 3.59 -1.19 -4.50
C ASN A 63 3.78 -0.30 -3.27
N THR A 64 3.73 1.02 -3.44
CA THR A 64 3.79 1.95 -2.32
C THR A 64 2.65 1.71 -1.33
N LEU A 65 1.41 1.54 -1.81
CA LEU A 65 0.27 1.20 -0.95
C LEU A 65 0.48 -0.13 -0.20
N ILE A 66 1.03 -1.16 -0.86
CA ILE A 66 1.36 -2.43 -0.22
C ILE A 66 2.37 -2.19 0.92
N GLU A 67 3.47 -1.52 0.65
CA GLU A 67 4.56 -1.27 1.62
C GLU A 67 4.09 -0.48 2.84
N MET A 68 3.33 0.60 2.63
CA MET A 68 2.76 1.43 3.70
C MET A 68 1.87 0.60 4.64
N ASN A 69 1.17 -0.41 4.10
CA ASN A 69 0.20 -1.21 4.84
C ASN A 69 0.76 -2.55 5.33
N GLN A 70 2.05 -2.85 5.16
CA GLN A 70 2.66 -4.09 5.68
C GLN A 70 2.54 -4.25 7.20
N SER A 71 2.56 -3.14 7.96
CA SER A 71 2.36 -3.16 9.42
C SER A 71 0.95 -3.63 9.80
N LEU A 72 -0.06 -3.37 8.96
CA LEU A 72 -1.43 -3.82 9.18
C LEU A 72 -1.51 -5.35 9.07
N VAL A 73 -0.82 -5.95 8.11
CA VAL A 73 -0.74 -7.41 7.95
C VAL A 73 -0.14 -8.05 9.19
N ARG A 74 0.99 -7.53 9.67
CA ARG A 74 1.63 -8.02 10.90
C ARG A 74 0.73 -7.91 12.13
N PHE A 75 0.02 -6.78 12.25
CA PHE A 75 -0.93 -6.55 13.33
C PHE A 75 -2.09 -7.55 13.29
N ALA A 76 -2.71 -7.74 12.12
CA ALA A 76 -3.79 -8.70 11.91
C ALA A 76 -3.30 -10.14 12.16
N ALA A 77 -2.23 -10.57 11.51
CA ALA A 77 -1.65 -11.90 11.69
C ALA A 77 -1.42 -12.25 13.17
N ARG A 78 -0.82 -11.33 13.94
CA ARG A 78 -0.58 -11.54 15.38
C ARG A 78 -1.87 -11.68 16.19
N ARG A 79 -2.94 -10.98 15.82
CA ARG A 79 -4.25 -11.06 16.49
C ARG A 79 -5.01 -12.34 16.14
N PHE A 80 -4.85 -12.85 14.93
CA PHE A 80 -5.61 -13.99 14.42
C PHE A 80 -4.89 -15.35 14.54
N ARG A 81 -3.58 -15.35 14.84
CA ARG A 81 -2.80 -16.58 15.14
C ARG A 81 -3.44 -17.45 16.22
N ASN A 82 -4.17 -16.88 17.18
CA ASN A 82 -4.82 -17.64 18.25
C ASN A 82 -5.95 -18.58 17.75
N ARG A 83 -6.26 -18.62 16.44
CA ARG A 83 -7.32 -19.45 15.86
C ARG A 83 -6.84 -20.59 14.94
N GLY A 84 -5.53 -20.73 14.67
CA GLY A 84 -5.02 -21.72 13.72
C GLY A 84 -3.65 -22.30 14.09
N ASN A 85 -3.29 -23.42 13.44
CA ASN A 85 -2.04 -24.17 13.65
C ASN A 85 -0.93 -23.82 12.63
N GLY A 86 -1.07 -22.72 11.89
CA GLY A 86 -0.11 -22.32 10.84
C GLY A 86 1.11 -21.56 11.38
N ASP A 87 2.23 -21.68 10.69
CA ASP A 87 3.43 -20.91 10.99
C ASP A 87 3.20 -19.41 10.73
N MET A 88 3.85 -18.55 11.51
CA MET A 88 3.67 -17.10 11.40
C MET A 88 4.01 -16.60 9.99
N GLU A 89 5.01 -17.18 9.34
CA GLU A 89 5.44 -16.80 8.00
C GLU A 89 4.33 -17.08 6.96
N ASP A 90 3.70 -18.26 7.02
CA ASP A 90 2.56 -18.61 6.17
C ASP A 90 1.40 -17.64 6.36
N ILE A 91 1.08 -17.30 7.62
CA ILE A 91 0.00 -16.35 7.94
C ILE A 91 0.32 -14.97 7.36
N LEU A 92 1.57 -14.51 7.47
CA LEU A 92 1.99 -13.23 6.90
C LEU A 92 1.93 -13.24 5.37
N GLN A 93 2.31 -14.34 4.73
CA GLN A 93 2.24 -14.48 3.28
C GLN A 93 0.80 -14.45 2.78
N VAL A 94 -0.09 -15.26 3.38
CA VAL A 94 -1.53 -15.26 3.06
C VAL A 94 -2.14 -13.88 3.34
N GLY A 95 -1.80 -13.25 4.46
CA GLY A 95 -2.29 -11.92 4.79
C GLY A 95 -1.80 -10.83 3.84
N THR A 96 -0.59 -10.97 3.30
CA THR A 96 -0.06 -10.07 2.26
C THR A 96 -0.83 -10.23 0.95
N ILE A 97 -1.17 -11.46 0.56
CA ILE A 97 -2.05 -11.73 -0.59
C ILE A 97 -3.44 -11.10 -0.36
N GLY A 98 -3.96 -11.20 0.86
CA GLY A 98 -5.20 -10.55 1.28
C GLY A 98 -5.15 -9.03 1.13
N LEU A 99 -4.08 -8.40 1.65
CA LEU A 99 -3.85 -6.96 1.50
C LEU A 99 -3.83 -6.54 0.03
N ILE A 100 -3.11 -7.28 -0.81
CA ILE A 100 -3.03 -7.02 -2.24
C ILE A 100 -4.43 -7.05 -2.89
N LYS A 101 -5.21 -8.10 -2.60
CA LYS A 101 -6.59 -8.22 -3.12
C LYS A 101 -7.51 -7.10 -2.63
N ALA A 102 -7.28 -6.60 -1.42
CA ALA A 102 -8.02 -5.46 -0.88
C ALA A 102 -7.63 -4.16 -1.61
N ILE A 103 -6.35 -3.92 -1.86
CA ILE A 103 -5.89 -2.74 -2.64
C ILE A 103 -6.54 -2.75 -4.03
N ASP A 104 -6.54 -3.89 -4.70
CA ASP A 104 -7.10 -4.04 -6.06
C ASP A 104 -8.63 -3.86 -6.13
N ARG A 105 -9.33 -3.94 -4.99
CA ARG A 105 -10.80 -3.87 -4.90
C ARG A 105 -11.32 -2.65 -4.15
N PHE A 106 -10.44 -1.90 -3.52
CA PHE A 106 -10.83 -0.77 -2.71
C PHE A 106 -11.28 0.39 -3.61
N ASP A 107 -12.38 1.02 -3.22
CA ASP A 107 -12.98 2.14 -3.91
C ASP A 107 -13.19 3.26 -2.91
N LEU A 108 -12.46 4.36 -3.08
CA LEU A 108 -12.49 5.51 -2.19
C LEU A 108 -13.84 6.23 -2.16
N THR A 109 -14.67 6.04 -3.20
CA THR A 109 -15.98 6.70 -3.28
C THR A 109 -16.99 6.12 -2.28
N ARG A 110 -16.68 4.96 -1.67
CA ARG A 110 -17.60 4.24 -0.75
C ARG A 110 -17.53 4.71 0.71
N GLU A 111 -16.89 5.84 0.99
CA GLU A 111 -16.79 6.48 2.33
C GLU A 111 -16.30 5.54 3.46
N ALA A 112 -15.52 4.50 3.13
CA ALA A 112 -14.97 3.55 4.08
C ALA A 112 -13.48 3.76 4.30
N GLU A 113 -13.02 3.62 5.54
CA GLU A 113 -11.58 3.56 5.84
C GLU A 113 -10.97 2.28 5.26
N PHE A 114 -9.86 2.42 4.52
CA PHE A 114 -9.19 1.28 3.88
C PHE A 114 -8.83 0.17 4.87
N THR A 115 -8.36 0.51 6.06
CA THR A 115 -8.02 -0.46 7.12
C THR A 115 -9.21 -1.33 7.50
N SER A 116 -10.40 -0.75 7.64
CA SER A 116 -11.64 -1.48 7.95
C SER A 116 -12.03 -2.43 6.82
N PHE A 117 -11.82 -2.01 5.57
CA PHE A 117 -12.08 -2.84 4.39
C PHE A 117 -11.06 -3.97 4.21
N ALA A 118 -9.78 -3.71 4.48
CA ALA A 118 -8.70 -4.65 4.23
C ALA A 118 -8.60 -5.78 5.27
N ILE A 119 -8.99 -5.53 6.52
CA ILE A 119 -8.88 -6.51 7.62
C ILE A 119 -9.52 -7.87 7.26
N PRO A 120 -10.78 -7.96 6.77
CA PRO A 120 -11.40 -9.22 6.34
C PRO A 120 -10.57 -9.98 5.30
N TYR A 121 -10.08 -9.28 4.28
CA TYR A 121 -9.24 -9.88 3.23
C TYR A 121 -7.92 -10.41 3.79
N ILE A 122 -7.27 -9.67 4.70
CA ILE A 122 -5.99 -10.03 5.30
C ILE A 122 -6.10 -11.28 6.20
N VAL A 123 -7.23 -11.45 6.89
CA VAL A 123 -7.41 -12.59 7.81
C VAL A 123 -7.96 -13.84 7.12
N GLY A 124 -8.31 -13.71 5.85
CA GLY A 124 -9.01 -14.72 5.06
C GLY A 124 -10.50 -14.43 5.01
N GLU A 125 -10.99 -14.09 3.81
CA GLU A 125 -12.40 -14.23 3.45
C GLU A 125 -12.74 -15.72 3.22
#